data_AF-A0A3D3DS40-F1
#
_entry.id   AF-A0A3D3DS40-F1
#
_cell.length_a   1.000
_cell.length_b   1.000
_cell.length_c   1.000
_cell.angle_alpha   90.00
_cell.angle_beta   90.00
_cell.angle_gamma   90.00
#
_symmetry.space_group_name_H-M   'P 1'
#
loop_
_entity.id
_entity.type
_entity.pdbx_description
1 polymer ?
#
loop_
_entity_poly.entity_id
_entity_poly.type
_entity_poly.pdbx_seq_one_letter_code
_entity_poly.pdbx_strand_id
1 'polypeptide(L)'
;MMSWWTQPATQTQITHGDRFWLYVTAAIIMLLLVIPTFIVVPMSFSDSQYLAFPPETWSVRWYEEYFGSRKWMRATVTSVKIGA
;
A
#
# COMPACT_ATOMS: atom_id res chain seq x y z
N MET A 1 25.96 -21.47 -10.98
CA MET A 1 25.03 -20.84 -10.02
C MET A 1 23.96 -20.01 -10.76
N MET A 2 23.42 -20.53 -11.88
CA MET A 2 22.51 -19.79 -12.80
C MET A 2 21.42 -20.71 -13.36
N SER A 3 20.99 -21.72 -12.60
CA SER A 3 20.08 -22.77 -13.08
C SER A 3 18.60 -22.39 -13.01
N TRP A 4 18.23 -21.34 -12.27
CA TRP A 4 16.83 -20.94 -12.08
C TRP A 4 16.17 -20.41 -13.38
N TRP A 5 16.92 -19.66 -14.20
CA TRP A 5 16.41 -19.04 -15.42
C TRP A 5 15.90 -20.03 -16.46
N THR A 6 16.51 -21.21 -16.53
CA THR A 6 16.16 -22.29 -17.46
C THR A 6 15.18 -23.31 -16.87
N GLN A 7 14.80 -23.17 -15.60
CA GLN A 7 13.81 -24.07 -15.03
C GLN A 7 12.40 -23.73 -15.54
N PRO A 8 11.60 -24.74 -15.89
CA PRO A 8 10.22 -24.52 -16.27
C PRO A 8 9.40 -24.04 -15.07
N ALA A 9 8.74 -22.90 -15.23
CA ALA A 9 7.95 -22.27 -14.16
C ALA A 9 6.56 -22.93 -13.97
N THR A 10 6.12 -23.77 -14.92
CA THR A 10 4.80 -24.42 -14.97
C THR A 10 4.93 -25.71 -15.80
N GLN A 11 3.93 -26.60 -15.80
CA GLN A 11 3.95 -27.85 -16.60
C GLN A 11 4.07 -27.61 -18.12
N THR A 12 3.71 -26.42 -18.60
CA THR A 12 4.09 -25.91 -19.92
C THR A 12 5.58 -25.54 -19.91
N GLN A 13 6.40 -26.07 -20.83
CA GLN A 13 7.88 -25.96 -20.88
C GLN A 13 8.49 -24.54 -21.00
N ILE A 14 7.78 -23.49 -20.60
CA ILE A 14 8.24 -22.09 -20.66
C ILE A 14 9.14 -21.80 -19.44
N THR A 15 10.32 -21.26 -19.71
CA THR A 15 11.34 -20.98 -18.69
C THR A 15 11.07 -19.69 -17.91
N HIS A 16 11.68 -19.50 -16.73
CA HIS A 16 11.58 -18.23 -16.00
C HIS A 16 12.16 -17.04 -16.79
N GLY A 17 13.16 -17.27 -17.64
CA GLY A 17 13.69 -16.27 -18.55
C GLY A 17 12.66 -15.76 -19.56
N ASP A 18 11.89 -16.67 -20.17
CA ASP A 18 10.85 -16.32 -21.15
C ASP A 18 9.70 -15.50 -20.52
N ARG A 19 9.50 -15.65 -19.20
CA ARG A 19 8.45 -14.97 -18.42
C ARG A 19 8.96 -13.74 -17.68
N PHE A 20 10.21 -13.33 -17.88
CA PHE A 20 10.79 -12.16 -17.22
C PHE A 20 9.93 -10.90 -17.39
N TRP A 21 9.36 -10.71 -18.58
CA TRP A 21 8.47 -9.59 -18.87
C TRP A 21 7.22 -9.57 -17.96
N LEU A 22 6.63 -10.74 -17.63
CA LEU A 22 5.48 -10.82 -16.72
C LEU A 22 5.86 -10.34 -15.32
N TYR A 23 7.04 -10.74 -14.82
CA TYR A 23 7.52 -10.29 -13.52
C TYR A 23 7.75 -8.77 -13.50
N VAL A 24 8.34 -8.22 -14.56
CA VAL A 24 8.56 -6.77 -14.70
C VAL A 24 7.22 -6.04 -14.76
N THR A 25 6.28 -6.48 -15.59
CA THR A 25 4.95 -5.87 -15.71
C THR A 25 4.19 -5.93 -14.39
N ALA A 26 4.17 -7.09 -13.72
CA ALA A 26 3.53 -7.24 -12.42
C ALA A 26 4.16 -6.33 -11.36
N ALA A 27 5.50 -6.22 -11.34
CA ALA A 27 6.20 -5.32 -10.43
C ALA A 27 5.86 -3.85 -10.69
N ILE A 28 5.80 -3.41 -11.96
CA ILE A 28 5.40 -2.05 -12.33
C ILE A 28 3.96 -1.78 -11.87
N ILE A 29 3.03 -2.70 -12.14
CA ILE A 29 1.64 -2.57 -11.70
C ILE A 29 1.57 -2.45 -10.18
N MET A 30 2.28 -3.33 -9.46
CA MET A 30 2.32 -3.30 -8.01
C MET A 30 2.86 -1.97 -7.48
N LEU A 31 3.96 -1.47 -8.06
CA LEU A 31 4.52 -0.16 -7.71
C LEU A 31 3.50 0.96 -7.94
N LEU A 32 2.85 1.00 -9.09
CA LEU A 32 1.84 2.02 -9.40
C LEU A 32 0.64 1.99 -8.43
N LEU A 33 0.23 0.81 -7.97
CA LEU A 33 -0.87 0.66 -7.01
C LEU A 33 -0.45 0.99 -5.57
N VAL A 34 0.79 0.67 -5.20
CA VAL A 34 1.24 0.70 -3.81
C VAL A 34 1.92 2.03 -3.45
N ILE A 35 2.69 2.63 -4.36
CA ILE A 35 3.35 3.95 -4.16
C ILE A 35 2.40 5.04 -3.67
N PRO A 36 1.20 5.28 -4.26
CA PRO A 36 0.31 6.34 -3.78
C PRO A 36 -0.13 6.12 -2.33
N THR A 37 -0.34 4.87 -1.92
CA THR A 37 -0.65 4.52 -0.52
C THR A 37 0.50 4.90 0.41
N PHE A 38 1.74 4.67 -0.01
CA PHE A 38 2.92 5.10 0.75
C PHE A 38 3.07 6.62 0.84
N ILE A 39 2.58 7.39 -0.13
CA ILE A 39 2.57 8.86 -0.09
C ILE A 39 1.53 9.38 0.92
N VAL A 40 0.40 8.68 1.06
CA VAL A 40 -0.64 9.04 2.03
C VAL A 40 -0.17 8.86 3.47
N VAL A 41 0.68 7.87 3.75
CA VAL A 41 1.21 7.60 5.10
C VAL A 41 1.93 8.82 5.72
N PRO A 42 2.98 9.42 5.13
CA PRO A 42 3.62 10.60 5.70
C PRO A 42 2.67 11.81 5.72
N MET A 43 1.78 11.95 4.73
CA MET A 43 0.78 13.03 4.74
C MET A 43 -0.23 12.91 5.89
N SER A 44 -0.53 11.69 6.38
CA SER A 44 -1.43 11.52 7.54
C SER A 44 -0.81 12.02 8.85
N PHE A 45 0.51 12.21 8.88
CA PHE A 45 1.22 12.87 9.97
C PHE A 45 1.41 14.37 9.74
N SER A 46 0.68 15.01 8.82
CA SER A 46 0.75 16.46 8.64
C SER A 46 -0.20 17.20 9.58
N ASP A 47 0.22 18.36 10.11
CA ASP A 47 -0.68 19.26 10.86
C ASP A 47 -1.57 20.13 9.96
N SER A 48 -1.27 20.18 8.66
CA SER A 48 -1.95 20.96 7.64
C SER A 48 -3.37 20.46 7.35
N GLN A 49 -4.31 21.38 7.04
CA GLN A 49 -5.63 21.03 6.48
C GLN A 49 -5.57 20.74 4.96
N TYR A 50 -4.45 21.07 4.32
CA TYR A 50 -4.20 20.81 2.91
C TYR A 50 -3.25 19.61 2.74
N LEU A 51 -3.63 18.71 1.84
CA LEU A 51 -2.80 17.57 1.43
C LEU A 51 -1.67 18.09 0.52
N ALA A 52 -0.55 18.46 1.13
CA ALA A 52 0.69 18.81 0.45
C ALA A 52 1.74 17.74 0.73
N PHE A 53 2.42 17.30 -0.33
CA PHE A 53 3.53 16.35 -0.23
C PHE A 53 4.83 17.02 -0.67
N PRO A 54 5.91 16.91 0.12
CA PRO A 54 6.01 16.35 1.47
C PRO A 54 5.35 17.25 2.54
N PRO A 55 4.95 16.71 3.70
CA PRO A 55 4.42 17.51 4.80
C PRO A 55 5.47 18.49 5.34
N GLU A 56 5.11 19.76 5.50
CA GLU A 56 6.01 20.79 6.05
C GLU A 56 6.27 20.61 7.56
N THR A 57 5.24 20.12 8.27
CA THR A 57 5.26 19.90 9.72
C THR A 57 4.70 18.52 10.06
N TRP A 58 5.39 17.80 10.95
CA TRP A 58 4.94 16.51 11.47
C TRP A 58 4.08 16.69 12.74
N SER A 59 2.93 16.04 12.79
CA SER A 59 1.93 16.13 13.85
C SER A 59 1.11 14.84 13.93
N VAL A 60 0.69 14.47 15.14
CA VAL A 60 -0.22 13.34 15.39
C VAL A 60 -1.65 13.81 15.70
N ARG A 61 -1.93 15.12 15.53
CA ARG A 61 -3.23 15.75 15.86
C ARG A 61 -4.43 15.00 15.30
N TRP A 62 -4.35 14.52 14.06
CA TRP A 62 -5.45 13.79 13.43
C TRP A 62 -5.71 12.42 14.06
N TYR A 63 -4.68 11.74 14.54
CA TYR A 63 -4.85 10.50 15.30
C TYR A 63 -5.50 10.78 16.65
N GLU A 64 -5.04 11.81 17.36
CA GLU A 64 -5.63 12.24 18.63
C GLU A 64 -7.11 12.61 18.48
N GLU A 65 -7.46 13.39 17.45
CA GLU A 65 -8.85 13.77 17.14
C GLU A 65 -9.72 12.53 16.83
N TYR A 66 -9.17 11.58 16.06
CA TYR A 66 -9.88 10.35 15.71
C TYR A 66 -10.18 9.49 16.95
N PHE A 67 -9.17 9.21 17.79
CA PHE A 67 -9.33 8.39 18.99
C PHE A 67 -10.08 9.11 20.12
N GLY A 68 -9.97 10.44 20.21
CA GLY A 68 -10.72 11.26 21.16
C GLY A 68 -12.21 11.38 20.81
N SER A 69 -12.57 11.21 19.54
CA SER A 69 -13.95 11.34 19.09
C SER A 69 -14.75 10.05 19.24
N ARG A 70 -15.69 10.04 20.21
CA ARG A 70 -16.64 8.94 20.39
C ARG A 70 -17.47 8.64 19.15
N LYS A 71 -17.75 9.65 18.31
CA LYS A 71 -18.50 9.49 17.06
C LYS A 71 -17.71 8.64 16.06
N TRP A 72 -16.45 8.99 15.82
CA TRP A 72 -15.57 8.25 14.93
C TRP A 72 -15.37 6.82 15.42
N MET A 73 -15.10 6.64 16.72
CA MET A 73 -14.89 5.30 17.27
C MET A 73 -16.12 4.41 17.20
N ARG A 74 -17.31 4.95 17.47
CA ARG A 74 -18.55 4.18 17.32
C ARG A 74 -18.77 3.76 15.87
N ALA A 75 -18.54 4.66 14.90
CA ALA A 75 -18.66 4.33 13.49
C ALA A 75 -17.70 3.20 13.08
N THR A 76 -16.44 3.26 13.51
CA THR A 76 -15.44 2.21 13.26
C THR A 76 -15.86 0.87 13.85
N VAL A 77 -16.31 0.85 15.10
CA VAL A 77 -16.81 -0.38 15.75
C VAL A 77 -18.03 -0.94 15.01
N THR A 78 -18.95 -0.08 14.57
CA THR A 78 -20.10 -0.51 13.77
C THR A 78 -19.66 -1.13 12.45
N SER A 79 -18.73 -0.51 11.71
CA SER A 79 -18.19 -1.06 10.46
C SER A 79 -17.54 -2.44 10.68
N VAL A 80 -16.73 -2.59 11.73
CA VAL A 80 -16.10 -3.87 12.08
C VAL A 80 -17.16 -4.92 12.43
N LYS A 81 -18.18 -4.57 13.22
CA LYS A 81 -19.24 -5.52 13.60
C LYS A 81 -20.11 -5.99 12.44
N ILE A 82 -20.28 -5.17 11.41
CA ILE A 82 -21.07 -5.52 10.23
C ILE A 82 -20.23 -6.29 9.20
N GLY A 83 -18.94 -5.96 9.09
CA GLY A 83 -18.04 -6.58 8.12
C GLY A 83 -17.40 -7.91 8.57
N ALA A 84 -17.49 -8.25 9.86
CA ALA A 84 -17.08 -9.55 10.42
C ALA A 84 -18.22 -10.56 10.35
#